data_AF-A0A257RUV5-F1
#
_entry.id   AF-A0A257RUV5-F1
#
_cell.length_a   1.000
_cell.length_b   1.000
_cell.length_c   1.000
_cell.angle_alpha   90.00
_cell.angle_beta   90.00
_cell.angle_gamma   90.00
#
_symmetry.space_group_name_H-M   'P 1'
#
loop_
_entity.id
_entity.type
_entity.pdbx_description
1 polymer ?
#
loop_
_entity_poly.entity_id
_entity_poly.type
_entity_poly.pdbx_seq_one_letter_code
_entity_poly.pdbx_strand_id
1 'polypeptide(L)'
;MSASTIGRIMHRYDLYFTPPVRPKSHPYRRTSIQRLRKPSSLKPRMPGDLVEVDVKHLPHLGSKHYGFVAIDVVSKQACVHVSPSITAKHGRIAWEKAVATLGLPKAVLTDNGSENLGAFAELLQSQPTAHYFARPRTPKDKPHVERFIGTLEKEFIQWGGVALDVADQQQLVDVWLKKYHSYRPHQSLGYLTPDEYMATLHREEVALM
;
A
#
# COMPACT_ATOMS: atom_id res chain seq x y z
N MET A 1 -53.51 20.00 -3.36
CA MET A 1 -52.51 20.47 -2.36
C MET A 1 -51.12 20.21 -2.89
N SER A 2 -50.15 21.11 -2.65
CA SER A 2 -48.76 20.89 -3.11
C SER A 2 -47.98 19.98 -2.16
N ALA A 3 -46.95 19.30 -2.68
CA ALA A 3 -46.06 18.45 -1.88
C ALA A 3 -45.47 19.19 -0.66
N SER A 4 -45.13 20.47 -0.83
CA SER A 4 -44.61 21.32 0.25
C SER A 4 -45.63 21.64 1.34
N THR A 5 -46.94 21.60 1.02
CA THR A 5 -48.03 21.81 1.98
C THR A 5 -48.23 20.55 2.81
N ILE A 6 -48.19 19.39 2.15
CA ILE A 6 -48.27 18.08 2.81
C ILE A 6 -47.09 17.91 3.79
N GLY A 7 -45.87 18.23 3.36
CA GLY A 7 -44.69 18.14 4.23
C GLY A 7 -44.78 19.04 5.49
N ARG A 8 -45.32 20.26 5.36
CA ARG A 8 -45.53 21.16 6.50
C ARG A 8 -46.57 20.65 7.49
N ILE A 9 -47.63 20.00 7.00
CA ILE A 9 -48.67 19.41 7.85
C ILE A 9 -48.12 18.19 8.58
N MET A 10 -47.37 17.32 7.88
CA MET A 10 -46.75 16.15 8.50
C MET A 10 -45.80 16.53 9.65
N HIS A 11 -44.98 17.56 9.46
CA HIS A 11 -44.05 18.03 10.49
C HIS A 11 -44.75 18.76 11.65
N ARG A 12 -45.84 19.48 11.39
CA ARG A 12 -46.59 20.23 12.43
C ARG A 12 -47.30 19.31 13.42
N TYR A 13 -47.80 18.19 12.93
CA TYR A 13 -48.62 17.26 13.72
C TYR A 13 -47.88 15.94 14.05
N ASP A 14 -46.56 15.90 13.83
CA ASP A 14 -45.69 14.76 14.10
C ASP A 14 -46.22 13.43 13.52
N LEU A 15 -46.71 13.48 12.28
CA LEU A 15 -47.39 12.36 11.62
C LEU A 15 -46.39 11.40 10.93
N TYR A 16 -45.18 11.26 11.47
CA TYR A 16 -44.19 10.33 10.95
C TYR A 16 -44.55 8.90 11.38
N PHE A 17 -45.24 8.16 10.51
CA PHE A 17 -45.59 6.75 10.74
C PHE A 17 -44.42 5.78 10.54
N THR A 18 -43.20 6.28 10.29
CA THR A 18 -42.04 5.41 10.06
C THR A 18 -41.53 4.88 11.42
N PRO A 19 -41.47 3.56 11.64
CA PRO A 19 -40.83 3.03 12.83
C PRO A 19 -39.38 3.54 12.90
N PRO A 20 -38.81 3.80 14.09
CA PRO A 20 -37.44 4.26 14.21
C PRO A 20 -36.53 3.29 13.45
N VAL A 21 -35.77 3.82 12.49
CA VAL A 21 -34.76 3.04 11.77
C VAL A 21 -33.75 2.59 12.81
N ARG A 22 -33.89 1.35 13.30
CA ARG A 22 -32.87 0.75 14.15
C ARG A 22 -31.59 0.75 13.34
N PRO A 23 -30.51 1.42 13.77
CA PRO A 23 -29.24 1.30 13.09
C PRO A 23 -28.91 -0.20 13.05
N LYS A 24 -28.68 -0.74 11.84
CA LYS A 24 -28.18 -2.11 11.69
C LYS A 24 -26.78 -2.15 12.31
N SER A 25 -26.70 -2.37 13.62
CA SER A 25 -25.46 -2.71 14.28
C SER A 25 -25.13 -4.13 13.87
N HIS A 26 -24.22 -4.28 12.91
CA HIS A 26 -23.67 -5.60 12.61
C HIS A 26 -22.96 -6.09 13.88
N PRO A 27 -23.34 -7.24 14.46
CA PRO A 27 -22.82 -7.70 15.76
C PRO A 27 -21.30 -7.92 15.76
N TYR A 28 -20.67 -7.96 14.58
CA TYR A 28 -19.23 -8.12 14.37
C TYR A 28 -18.56 -6.88 13.79
N ARG A 29 -19.04 -5.66 14.09
CA ARG A 29 -18.28 -4.46 13.74
C ARG A 29 -17.06 -4.40 14.65
N ARG A 30 -16.01 -5.15 14.29
CA ARG A 30 -14.67 -5.08 14.88
C ARG A 30 -14.34 -3.60 15.07
N THR A 31 -13.92 -3.24 16.28
CA THR A 31 -13.55 -1.88 16.67
C THR A 31 -12.74 -1.26 15.54
N SER A 32 -13.17 -0.10 15.02
CA SER A 32 -12.46 0.55 13.93
C SER A 32 -11.03 0.81 14.39
N ILE A 33 -10.04 0.17 13.74
CA ILE A 33 -8.63 0.43 13.99
C ILE A 33 -8.40 1.93 13.89
N GLN A 34 -7.67 2.49 14.85
CA GLN A 34 -7.33 3.91 14.82
C GLN A 34 -6.49 4.18 13.58
N ARG A 35 -7.04 5.00 12.67
CA ARG A 35 -6.37 5.35 11.42
C ARG A 35 -5.47 6.56 11.64
N LEU A 36 -4.26 6.32 12.11
CA LEU A 36 -3.25 7.36 12.30
C LEU A 36 -2.84 7.96 10.96
N ARG A 37 -2.56 9.27 10.97
CA ARG A 37 -2.07 10.00 9.78
C ARG A 37 -0.58 10.20 9.89
N LYS A 38 0.12 10.11 8.76
CA LYS A 38 1.53 10.48 8.69
C LYS A 38 1.66 11.95 9.14
N PRO A 39 2.41 12.24 10.21
CA PRO A 39 2.58 13.61 10.66
C PRO A 39 3.45 14.38 9.66
N SER A 40 3.19 15.68 9.49
CA SER A 40 3.95 16.54 8.59
C SER A 40 5.43 16.67 8.97
N SER A 41 5.77 16.39 10.23
CA SER A 41 7.14 16.35 10.74
C SER A 41 7.93 15.12 10.29
N LEU A 42 7.26 14.04 9.89
CA LEU A 42 7.94 12.82 9.43
C LEU A 42 8.45 13.02 8.00
N LYS A 43 9.74 13.37 7.92
CA LYS A 43 10.51 13.48 6.69
C LYS A 43 11.50 12.31 6.64
N PRO A 44 11.28 11.30 5.78
CA PRO A 44 12.22 10.19 5.61
C PRO A 44 13.57 10.71 5.13
N ARG A 45 14.66 10.30 5.80
CA ARG A 45 16.04 10.72 5.48
C ARG A 45 16.96 9.54 5.25
N MET A 46 16.69 8.41 5.90
CA MET A 46 17.46 7.19 5.77
C MET A 46 16.57 6.04 5.29
N PRO A 47 17.14 5.03 4.60
CA PRO A 47 16.42 3.80 4.31
C PRO A 47 15.82 3.21 5.59
N GLY A 48 14.63 2.64 5.49
CA GLY A 48 13.85 2.12 6.60
C GLY A 48 13.06 3.17 7.39
N ASP A 49 13.21 4.48 7.14
CA ASP A 49 12.40 5.49 7.83
C ASP A 49 10.92 5.41 7.45
N LEU A 50 10.61 5.15 6.18
CA LEU A 50 9.24 5.04 5.68
C LEU A 50 9.18 4.12 4.45
N VAL A 51 8.32 3.12 4.54
CA VAL A 51 7.91 2.29 3.41
C VAL A 51 6.49 2.64 3.00
N GLU A 52 6.26 2.88 1.71
CA GLU A 52 4.93 3.03 1.13
C GLU A 52 4.46 1.71 0.53
N VAL A 53 3.22 1.32 0.82
CA VAL A 53 2.63 0.06 0.34
C VAL A 53 1.37 0.33 -0.46
N ASP A 54 1.18 -0.42 -1.53
CA ASP A 54 -0.01 -0.39 -2.37
C ASP A 54 -0.29 -1.75 -3.02
N VAL A 55 -1.50 -1.92 -3.55
CA VAL A 55 -1.87 -3.12 -4.31
C VAL A 55 -2.29 -2.72 -5.72
N LYS A 56 -1.65 -3.34 -6.72
CA LYS A 56 -1.97 -3.15 -8.13
C LYS A 56 -2.60 -4.41 -8.71
N HIS A 57 -3.72 -4.26 -9.41
CA HIS A 57 -4.22 -5.31 -10.29
C HIS A 57 -3.29 -5.44 -11.49
N LEU A 58 -2.64 -6.59 -11.63
CA LEU A 58 -1.76 -6.88 -12.76
C LEU A 58 -2.60 -7.47 -13.89
N PRO A 59 -2.30 -7.16 -15.16
CA PRO A 59 -2.86 -7.91 -16.27
C PRO A 59 -2.50 -9.40 -16.13
N HIS A 60 -3.40 -10.26 -16.56
CA HIS A 60 -3.27 -11.70 -16.41
C HIS A 60 -3.92 -12.42 -17.57
N LEU A 61 -3.43 -13.62 -17.87
CA LEU A 61 -4.07 -14.54 -18.80
C LEU A 61 -4.63 -15.70 -17.96
N GLY A 62 -5.93 -15.68 -17.65
CA GLY A 62 -6.55 -16.69 -16.78
C GLY A 62 -6.89 -16.16 -15.38
N SER A 63 -6.25 -16.66 -14.32
CA SER A 63 -6.59 -16.29 -12.94
C SER A 63 -6.13 -14.86 -12.62
N LYS A 64 -6.85 -14.16 -11.72
CA LYS A 64 -6.52 -12.77 -11.36
C LYS A 64 -5.16 -12.68 -10.69
N HIS A 65 -4.34 -11.71 -11.08
CA HIS A 65 -3.04 -11.45 -10.45
C HIS A 65 -3.05 -10.08 -9.76
N TYR A 66 -2.57 -10.06 -8.52
CA TYR A 66 -2.46 -8.85 -7.70
C TYR A 66 -1.02 -8.70 -7.22
N GLY A 67 -0.40 -7.56 -7.53
CA GLY A 67 0.92 -7.20 -7.03
C GLY A 67 0.79 -6.38 -5.75
N PHE A 68 1.17 -6.95 -4.61
CA PHE A 68 1.41 -6.21 -3.37
C PHE A 68 2.78 -5.56 -3.47
N VAL A 69 2.81 -4.24 -3.53
CA VAL A 69 4.01 -3.44 -3.76
C VAL A 69 4.41 -2.75 -2.47
N ALA A 70 5.68 -2.87 -2.09
CA ALA A 70 6.30 -2.08 -1.02
C ALA A 70 7.53 -1.37 -1.58
N ILE A 71 7.69 -0.09 -1.29
CA ILE A 71 8.89 0.68 -1.69
C ILE A 71 9.41 1.52 -0.52
N ASP A 72 10.72 1.47 -0.32
CA ASP A 72 11.42 2.38 0.58
C ASP A 72 11.49 3.79 -0.04
N VAL A 73 11.02 4.77 0.72
CA VAL A 73 10.91 6.15 0.25
C VAL A 73 12.27 6.80 -0.02
N VAL A 74 13.34 6.37 0.64
CA VAL A 74 14.67 6.97 0.50
C VAL A 74 15.47 6.20 -0.54
N SER A 75 15.75 4.91 -0.31
CA SER A 75 16.65 4.10 -1.15
C SER A 75 16.05 3.67 -2.49
N LYS A 76 14.72 3.77 -2.63
CA LYS A 76 13.96 3.22 -3.77
C LYS A 76 14.06 1.71 -3.94
N GLN A 77 14.63 0.99 -2.96
CA GLN A 77 14.51 -0.46 -2.86
C GLN A 77 13.03 -0.84 -2.75
N ALA A 78 12.65 -1.91 -3.43
CA ALA A 78 11.24 -2.26 -3.61
C ALA A 78 11.05 -3.78 -3.61
N CYS A 79 9.89 -4.20 -3.12
CA CYS A 79 9.45 -5.59 -3.11
C CYS A 79 8.07 -5.67 -3.78
N VAL A 80 7.85 -6.68 -4.62
CA VAL A 80 6.54 -6.96 -5.22
C VAL A 80 6.21 -8.42 -5.00
N HIS A 81 5.12 -8.69 -4.29
CA HIS A 81 4.59 -10.04 -4.13
C HIS A 81 3.32 -10.22 -4.96
N VAL A 82 3.33 -11.19 -5.88
CA VAL A 82 2.18 -11.55 -6.70
C VAL A 82 1.32 -12.58 -5.98
N SER A 83 0.00 -12.34 -5.99
CA SER A 83 -0.99 -13.18 -5.33
C SER A 83 -2.27 -13.32 -6.18
N PRO A 84 -3.04 -14.43 -6.04
CA PRO A 84 -4.31 -14.59 -6.71
C PRO A 84 -5.47 -13.79 -6.08
N SER A 85 -5.29 -13.17 -4.91
CA SER A 85 -6.38 -12.46 -4.22
C SER A 85 -5.91 -11.33 -3.30
N ILE A 86 -6.75 -10.30 -3.16
CA ILE A 86 -6.55 -9.19 -2.22
C ILE A 86 -7.21 -9.56 -0.88
N THR A 87 -6.48 -10.24 0.01
CA THR A 87 -6.97 -10.54 1.37
C THR A 87 -5.92 -10.15 2.42
N ALA A 88 -6.36 -9.94 3.67
CA ALA A 88 -5.46 -9.64 4.78
C ALA A 88 -4.37 -10.71 5.01
N LYS A 89 -4.66 -11.98 4.68
CA LYS A 89 -3.67 -13.08 4.74
C LYS A 89 -2.56 -12.87 3.70
N HIS A 90 -2.92 -12.51 2.47
CA HIS A 90 -1.93 -12.22 1.43
C HIS A 90 -1.19 -10.91 1.70
N GLY A 91 -1.86 -9.89 2.24
CA GLY A 91 -1.21 -8.68 2.73
C GLY A 91 -0.13 -8.97 3.78
N ARG A 92 -0.44 -9.86 4.74
CA ARG A 92 0.53 -10.33 5.74
C ARG A 92 1.75 -11.00 5.11
N ILE A 93 1.54 -11.96 4.20
CA ILE A 93 2.64 -12.66 3.50
C ILE A 93 3.48 -11.67 2.70
N ALA A 94 2.83 -10.73 1.99
CA ALA A 94 3.52 -9.68 1.25
C ALA A 94 4.39 -8.81 2.16
N TRP A 95 3.88 -8.45 3.34
CA TRP A 95 4.65 -7.68 4.33
C TRP A 95 5.85 -8.43 4.86
N GLU A 96 5.70 -9.72 5.21
CA GLU A 96 6.80 -10.56 5.68
C GLU A 96 7.91 -10.63 4.62
N LYS A 97 7.54 -10.78 3.34
CA LYS A 97 8.50 -10.72 2.23
C LYS A 97 9.14 -9.34 2.07
N ALA A 98 8.34 -8.27 2.16
CA ALA A 98 8.86 -6.90 2.07
C ALA A 98 9.87 -6.61 3.19
N VAL A 99 9.59 -7.03 4.42
CA VAL A 99 10.53 -6.89 5.56
C VAL A 99 11.77 -7.73 5.36
N ALA A 100 11.66 -8.94 4.81
CA ALA A 100 12.83 -9.77 4.48
C ALA A 100 13.73 -9.12 3.41
N THR A 101 13.15 -8.36 2.48
CA THR A 101 13.91 -7.65 1.42
C THR A 101 14.45 -6.30 1.88
N LEU A 102 13.63 -5.50 2.57
CA LEU A 102 13.92 -4.08 2.86
C LEU A 102 14.45 -3.85 4.28
N GLY A 103 14.37 -4.86 5.15
CA GLY A 103 14.48 -4.69 6.59
C GLY A 103 13.17 -4.18 7.21
N LEU A 104 13.10 -4.20 8.55
CA LEU A 104 11.92 -3.72 9.28
C LEU A 104 11.93 -2.19 9.35
N PRO A 105 10.95 -1.49 8.77
CA PRO A 105 10.94 -0.04 8.76
C PRO A 105 10.38 0.55 10.06
N LYS A 106 10.76 1.80 10.36
CA LYS A 106 10.21 2.59 11.47
C LYS A 106 8.74 2.94 11.24
N ALA A 107 8.35 3.14 9.99
CA ALA A 107 6.97 3.47 9.63
C ALA A 107 6.56 2.85 8.29
N VAL A 108 5.27 2.53 8.19
CA VAL A 108 4.61 2.10 6.96
C VAL A 108 3.41 2.99 6.66
N LEU A 109 3.25 3.34 5.39
CA LEU A 109 2.09 4.09 4.90
C LEU A 109 1.29 3.23 3.92
N THR A 110 0.07 2.89 4.30
CA THR A 110 -0.86 2.11 3.48
C THR A 110 -2.07 2.96 3.06
N ASP A 111 -2.88 2.47 2.13
CA ASP A 111 -4.22 3.03 1.93
C ASP A 111 -5.22 2.49 2.98
N ASN A 112 -6.52 2.75 2.78
CA ASN A 112 -7.58 2.28 3.66
C ASN A 112 -8.23 0.96 3.22
N GLY A 113 -7.57 0.20 2.35
CA GLY A 113 -8.04 -1.09 1.85
C GLY A 113 -8.25 -2.12 2.96
N SER A 114 -9.19 -3.05 2.75
CA SER A 114 -9.52 -4.10 3.73
C SER A 114 -8.40 -5.12 3.95
N GLU A 115 -7.52 -5.27 2.97
CA GLU A 115 -6.29 -6.06 3.02
C GLU A 115 -5.26 -5.50 4.02
N ASN A 116 -5.35 -4.20 4.32
CA ASN A 116 -4.50 -3.52 5.30
C ASN A 116 -5.10 -3.56 6.72
N LEU A 117 -6.13 -4.38 6.92
CA LEU A 117 -6.80 -4.61 8.21
C LEU A 117 -6.65 -6.09 8.61
N GLY A 118 -7.23 -6.48 9.75
CA GLY A 118 -7.21 -7.87 10.22
C GLY A 118 -5.79 -8.38 10.43
N ALA A 119 -5.45 -9.52 9.83
CA ALA A 119 -4.15 -10.19 10.04
C ALA A 119 -2.92 -9.32 9.72
N PHE A 120 -3.02 -8.42 8.73
CA PHE A 120 -1.93 -7.49 8.41
C PHE A 120 -1.76 -6.43 9.50
N ALA A 121 -2.86 -5.83 9.96
CA ALA A 121 -2.81 -4.83 11.03
C ALA A 121 -2.40 -5.45 12.37
N GLU A 122 -2.85 -6.67 12.67
CA GLU A 122 -2.42 -7.44 13.84
C GLU A 122 -0.89 -7.71 13.79
N LEU A 123 -0.34 -8.05 12.61
CA LEU A 123 1.11 -8.19 12.44
C LEU A 123 1.85 -6.88 12.68
N LEU A 124 1.39 -5.77 12.10
CA LEU A 124 2.02 -4.46 12.31
C LEU A 124 1.99 -4.02 13.77
N GLN A 125 0.90 -4.28 14.48
CA GLN A 125 0.79 -3.99 15.92
C GLN A 125 1.77 -4.80 16.78
N SER A 126 2.20 -5.97 16.31
CA SER A 126 3.23 -6.77 16.98
C SER A 126 4.67 -6.30 16.71
N GLN A 127 4.85 -5.32 15.83
CA GLN A 127 6.15 -4.81 15.41
C GLN A 127 6.36 -3.38 15.92
N PRO A 128 7.60 -2.94 16.14
CA PRO A 128 7.94 -1.54 16.42
C PRO A 128 7.82 -0.64 15.18
N THR A 129 6.84 -0.87 14.31
CA THR A 129 6.60 -0.13 13.07
C THR A 129 5.33 0.71 13.21
N ALA A 130 5.46 2.04 13.08
CA ALA A 130 4.31 2.93 13.09
C ALA A 130 3.46 2.74 11.81
N HIS A 131 2.17 2.48 11.96
CA HIS A 131 1.24 2.32 10.84
C HIS A 131 0.44 3.60 10.58
N TYR A 132 0.66 4.19 9.40
CA TYR A 132 -0.09 5.35 8.93
C TYR A 132 -1.00 4.99 7.75
N PHE A 133 -2.10 5.74 7.63
CA PHE A 133 -3.07 5.59 6.55
C PHE A 133 -3.12 6.84 5.68
N ALA A 134 -3.05 6.65 4.37
CA ALA A 134 -3.31 7.68 3.38
C ALA A 134 -4.76 8.19 3.48
N ARG A 135 -4.97 9.47 3.14
CA ARG A 135 -6.30 10.06 3.10
C ARG A 135 -7.11 9.41 1.98
N PRO A 136 -8.41 9.14 2.21
CA PRO A 136 -9.28 8.61 1.16
C PRO A 136 -9.19 9.47 -0.10
N ARG A 137 -9.04 8.81 -1.27
CA ARG A 137 -8.98 9.46 -2.59
C ARG A 137 -7.91 10.55 -2.71
N THR A 138 -6.78 10.38 -2.02
CA THR A 138 -5.65 11.32 -2.08
C THR A 138 -4.39 10.62 -2.58
N PRO A 139 -4.23 10.44 -3.90
CA PRO A 139 -3.05 9.81 -4.51
C PRO A 139 -1.71 10.41 -4.02
N LYS A 140 -1.71 11.75 -3.83
CA LYS A 140 -0.56 12.53 -3.38
C LYS A 140 0.01 12.11 -2.02
N ASP A 141 -0.67 11.26 -1.26
CA ASP A 141 -0.16 10.77 0.02
C ASP A 141 0.87 9.64 -0.13
N LYS A 142 0.86 8.89 -1.24
CA LYS A 142 1.83 7.81 -1.52
C LYS A 142 2.54 7.97 -2.88
N PRO A 143 3.20 9.12 -3.13
CA PRO A 143 3.74 9.43 -4.46
C PRO A 143 4.87 8.50 -4.90
N HIS A 144 5.57 7.82 -3.97
CA HIS A 144 6.70 6.96 -4.32
C HIS A 144 6.23 5.60 -4.82
N VAL A 145 5.26 4.98 -4.15
CA VAL A 145 4.68 3.72 -4.61
C VAL A 145 3.91 3.92 -5.92
N GLU A 146 3.19 5.03 -6.08
CA GLU A 146 2.52 5.37 -7.34
C GLU A 146 3.50 5.54 -8.50
N ARG A 147 4.62 6.23 -8.27
CA ARG A 147 5.68 6.39 -9.27
C ARG A 147 6.29 5.04 -9.64
N PHE A 148 6.56 4.19 -8.65
CA PHE A 148 7.11 2.86 -8.88
C PHE A 148 6.14 1.99 -9.69
N ILE A 149 4.85 1.96 -9.33
CA ILE A 149 3.83 1.22 -10.07
C ILE A 149 3.73 1.73 -11.50
N GLY A 150 3.78 3.05 -11.72
CA GLY A 150 3.81 3.62 -13.07
C GLY A 150 5.05 3.21 -13.88
N THR A 151 6.20 3.06 -13.23
CA THR A 151 7.43 2.53 -13.84
C THR A 151 7.29 1.05 -14.18
N LEU A 152 6.80 0.22 -13.25
CA LEU A 152 6.49 -1.20 -13.48
C LEU A 152 5.52 -1.36 -14.66
N GLU A 153 4.49 -0.51 -14.73
CA GLU A 153 3.50 -0.57 -15.80
C GLU A 153 4.10 -0.26 -17.17
N LYS A 154 4.88 0.83 -17.28
CA LYS A 154 5.46 1.30 -18.54
C LYS A 154 6.64 0.46 -19.03
N GLU A 155 7.49 0.01 -18.12
CA GLU A 155 8.76 -0.64 -18.47
C GLU A 155 8.66 -2.17 -18.52
N PHE A 156 7.61 -2.76 -17.94
CA PHE A 156 7.45 -4.21 -17.87
C PHE A 156 6.09 -4.67 -18.39
N ILE A 157 5.00 -4.23 -17.76
CA ILE A 157 3.66 -4.75 -18.06
C ILE A 157 3.26 -4.44 -19.51
N GLN A 158 3.46 -3.21 -19.97
CA GLN A 158 3.15 -2.79 -21.34
C GLN A 158 4.02 -3.48 -22.41
N TRP A 159 5.14 -4.08 -22.02
CA TRP A 159 6.04 -4.83 -22.89
C TRP A 159 5.76 -6.35 -22.87
N GLY A 160 4.60 -6.76 -22.37
CA GLY A 160 4.19 -8.17 -22.36
C GLY A 160 4.61 -8.95 -21.12
N GLY A 161 4.92 -8.26 -20.01
CA GLY A 161 5.22 -8.87 -18.71
C GLY A 161 4.02 -9.55 -18.02
N VAL A 162 3.34 -10.44 -18.74
CA VAL A 162 2.09 -11.09 -18.33
C VAL A 162 2.26 -12.61 -18.42
N ALA A 163 1.90 -13.32 -17.36
CA ALA A 163 1.91 -14.78 -17.32
C ALA A 163 0.51 -15.38 -17.11
N LEU A 164 0.41 -16.69 -17.29
CA LEU A 164 -0.82 -17.46 -17.08
C LEU A 164 -1.08 -17.75 -15.59
N ASP A 165 -0.02 -18.09 -14.86
CA ASP A 165 -0.10 -18.42 -13.45
C ASP A 165 0.65 -17.40 -12.57
N VAL A 166 0.33 -17.43 -11.28
CA VAL A 166 0.88 -16.51 -10.28
C VAL A 166 2.38 -16.75 -10.06
N ALA A 167 2.86 -17.98 -10.21
CA ALA A 167 4.24 -18.35 -9.93
C ALA A 167 5.17 -17.80 -11.03
N ASP A 168 4.82 -18.02 -12.28
CA ASP A 168 5.46 -17.47 -13.45
C ASP A 168 5.39 -15.94 -13.44
N GLN A 169 4.24 -15.36 -13.06
CA GLN A 169 4.12 -13.92 -12.94
C GLN A 169 5.08 -13.36 -11.87
N GLN A 170 5.24 -14.05 -10.73
CA GLN A 170 6.21 -13.68 -9.70
C GLN A 170 7.64 -13.75 -10.26
N GLN A 171 8.00 -14.81 -10.98
CA GLN A 171 9.34 -14.95 -11.57
C GLN A 171 9.66 -13.82 -12.55
N LEU A 172 8.72 -13.46 -13.44
CA LEU A 172 8.92 -12.36 -14.38
C LEU A 172 9.09 -11.02 -13.65
N VAL A 173 8.30 -10.79 -12.60
CA VAL A 173 8.41 -9.60 -11.74
C VAL A 173 9.75 -9.57 -11.02
N ASP A 174 10.25 -10.70 -10.51
CA ASP A 174 11.54 -10.79 -9.82
C ASP A 174 12.71 -10.48 -10.75
N VAL A 175 12.67 -10.98 -11.99
CA VAL A 175 13.67 -10.65 -13.03
C VAL A 175 13.66 -9.16 -13.35
N TRP A 176 12.47 -8.57 -13.47
CA TRP A 176 12.36 -7.13 -13.71
C TRP A 176 12.82 -6.30 -12.51
N LEU A 177 12.47 -6.71 -11.28
CA LEU A 177 12.91 -6.05 -10.04
C LEU A 177 14.43 -6.05 -9.94
N LYS A 178 15.09 -7.17 -10.25
CA LYS A 178 16.55 -7.23 -10.29
C LYS A 178 17.14 -6.18 -11.24
N LYS A 179 16.56 -5.99 -12.44
CA LYS A 179 16.97 -4.93 -13.37
C LYS A 179 16.69 -3.53 -12.82
N TYR A 180 15.54 -3.34 -12.19
CA TYR A 180 15.18 -2.08 -11.53
C TYR A 180 16.19 -1.71 -10.41
N HIS A 181 16.64 -2.67 -9.61
CA HIS A 181 17.59 -2.43 -8.51
C HIS A 181 19.04 -2.24 -8.97
N SER A 182 19.48 -2.99 -9.99
CA SER A 182 20.90 -3.07 -10.37
C SER A 182 21.30 -2.29 -11.62
N TYR A 183 20.35 -1.89 -12.48
CA TYR A 183 20.66 -1.27 -13.77
C TYR A 183 19.95 0.07 -14.00
N ARG A 184 18.79 0.29 -13.38
CA ARG A 184 17.97 1.48 -13.63
C ARG A 184 18.46 2.65 -12.77
N PRO A 185 18.97 3.77 -13.33
CA PRO A 185 19.36 4.93 -12.55
C PRO A 185 18.15 5.75 -12.09
N HIS A 186 18.24 6.33 -10.89
CA HIS A 186 17.17 7.14 -10.30
C HIS A 186 17.63 8.58 -10.06
N GLN A 187 16.96 9.55 -10.67
CA GLN A 187 17.27 10.98 -10.47
C GLN A 187 17.23 11.39 -8.99
N SER A 188 16.30 10.83 -8.20
CA SER A 188 16.22 11.10 -6.75
C SER A 188 17.40 10.56 -5.94
N LEU A 189 18.20 9.66 -6.52
CA LEU A 189 19.39 9.06 -5.93
C LEU A 189 20.68 9.60 -6.56
N GLY A 190 20.62 10.76 -7.24
CA GLY A 190 21.79 11.29 -7.95
C GLY A 190 22.22 10.45 -9.15
N TYR A 191 21.26 9.81 -9.82
CA TYR A 191 21.47 8.88 -10.94
C TYR A 191 22.15 7.55 -10.57
N LEU A 192 22.29 7.24 -9.29
CA LEU A 192 22.61 5.89 -8.84
C LEU A 192 21.42 4.95 -9.01
N THR A 193 21.71 3.65 -9.16
CA THR A 193 20.72 2.59 -9.00
C THR A 193 20.39 2.39 -7.51
N PRO A 194 19.24 1.78 -7.18
CA PRO A 194 18.91 1.44 -5.79
C PRO A 194 20.00 0.62 -5.08
N ASP A 195 20.66 -0.32 -5.78
CA ASP A 195 21.74 -1.13 -5.21
C ASP A 195 23.01 -0.31 -4.99
N GLU A 196 23.39 0.53 -5.95
CA GLU A 196 24.54 1.43 -5.81
C GLU A 196 24.36 2.40 -4.64
N TYR A 197 23.17 2.97 -4.49
CA TYR A 197 22.85 3.88 -3.38
C TYR A 197 22.93 3.18 -2.01
N MET A 198 22.44 1.94 -1.90
CA MET A 198 22.59 1.17 -0.66
C MET A 198 24.08 0.88 -0.37
N ALA A 199 24.88 0.57 -1.40
CA ALA A 199 26.31 0.33 -1.24
C ALA A 199 27.09 1.57 -0.78
N THR A 200 26.68 2.80 -1.15
CA THR A 200 27.34 4.02 -0.66
C THR A 200 27.12 4.20 0.84
N LEU A 201 25.91 3.93 1.34
CA LEU A 201 25.59 4.05 2.76
C LEU A 201 26.36 3.05 3.62
N HIS A 202 26.48 1.80 3.17
CA HIS A 202 27.27 0.79 3.88
C HIS A 202 28.76 1.18 3.97
N ARG A 203 29.30 1.85 2.94
CA ARG A 203 30.68 2.34 2.98
C ARG A 203 30.88 3.46 4.00
N GLU A 204 29.90 4.36 4.14
CA GLU A 204 29.93 5.43 5.14
C GLU A 204 29.81 4.89 6.57
N GLU A 205 28.94 3.89 6.79
CA GLU A 205 28.80 3.21 8.09
C GLU A 205 30.10 2.52 8.52
N VAL A 206 30.75 1.77 7.61
CA VAL A 206 32.02 1.10 7.88
C VAL A 206 33.16 2.11 8.11
N ALA A 207 33.14 3.26 7.43
CA ALA A 207 34.17 4.28 7.60
C ALA A 207 34.02 5.07 8.91
N LEU A 208 32.85 5.03 9.56
CA LEU A 208 32.56 5.70 10.84
C LEU A 208 32.79 4.81 12.07
N MET A 209 33.04 3.51 11.86
CA MET A 209 33.40 2.52 12.89
C MET A 209 34.92 2.42 13.06
#